data_AF-A0A2K5PNA2-F1
#
_entry.id   AF-A0A2K5PNA2-F1
#
_cell.length_a   1.000
_cell.length_b   1.000
_cell.length_c   1.000
_cell.angle_alpha   90.00
_cell.angle_beta   90.00
_cell.angle_gamma   90.00
#
_symmetry.space_group_name_H-M   'P 1'
#
loop_
_entity.id
_entity.type
_entity.pdbx_description
1 polymer ?
#
loop_
_entity_poly.entity_id
_entity_poly.type
_entity_poly.pdbx_seq_one_letter_code
_entity_poly.pdbx_strand_id
1 'polypeptide(L)'
;KAEVASQVKVLFYSSLSSCGSYREMLITCAIYLSFSRGIARIFEISPFEPWTTRDKVERIHITDMKFPKLPGLKDLGIQPTPLELKAIEVLRIHRAYRWLTAEIEDAKPAKTVNF
;
A
#
# COMPACT_ATOMS: atom_id res chain seq x y z
N LYS A 1 -11.34 16.36 -5.59
CA LYS A 1 -9.89 16.34 -5.91
C LYS A 1 -9.19 15.01 -5.60
N ALA A 2 -9.61 14.21 -4.61
CA ALA A 2 -9.15 12.82 -4.42
C ALA A 2 -9.68 11.84 -5.49
N GLU A 3 -10.78 12.20 -6.15
CA GLU A 3 -11.50 11.41 -7.15
C GLU A 3 -10.69 11.18 -8.44
N VAL A 4 -9.84 12.13 -8.85
CA VAL A 4 -8.98 11.97 -10.04
C VAL A 4 -7.88 10.93 -9.77
N ALA A 5 -7.33 10.90 -8.55
CA ALA A 5 -6.32 9.92 -8.16
C ALA A 5 -6.89 8.51 -8.01
N SER A 6 -8.17 8.37 -7.60
CA SER A 6 -8.84 7.06 -7.58
C SER A 6 -9.23 6.60 -8.99
N GLN A 7 -9.67 7.49 -9.88
CA GLN A 7 -10.00 7.12 -11.25
C GLN A 7 -8.78 6.69 -12.08
N VAL A 8 -7.62 7.34 -11.88
CA VAL A 8 -6.36 6.90 -12.50
C VAL A 8 -5.96 5.51 -12.00
N LYS A 9 -6.12 5.20 -10.70
CA LYS A 9 -5.83 3.85 -10.18
C LYS A 9 -6.75 2.78 -10.78
N VAL A 10 -8.04 3.05 -10.93
CA VAL A 10 -9.02 2.09 -11.47
C VAL A 10 -8.78 1.79 -12.95
N LEU A 11 -8.51 2.83 -13.77
CA LEU A 11 -8.25 2.66 -15.22
C LEU A 11 -6.96 1.88 -15.51
N PHE A 12 -5.93 2.01 -14.66
CA PHE A 12 -4.69 1.26 -14.79
C PHE A 12 -4.82 -0.21 -14.30
N TYR A 13 -5.64 -0.47 -13.26
CA TYR A 13 -5.92 -1.85 -12.82
C TYR A 13 -6.71 -2.66 -13.84
N SER A 14 -7.63 -2.03 -14.59
CA SER A 14 -8.40 -2.72 -15.64
C SER A 14 -7.55 -3.13 -16.85
N SER A 15 -6.46 -2.41 -17.13
CA SER A 15 -5.52 -2.76 -18.22
C SER A 15 -4.50 -3.84 -17.82
N LEU A 16 -4.24 -4.03 -16.52
CA LEU A 16 -3.41 -5.11 -15.95
C LEU A 16 -4.08 -6.50 -16.02
N SER A 17 -5.41 -6.57 -16.13
CA SER A 17 -6.17 -7.83 -16.14
C SER A 17 -6.06 -8.63 -17.45
N SER A 18 -5.46 -8.07 -18.51
CA SER A 18 -5.47 -8.69 -19.85
C SER A 18 -4.08 -9.09 -20.38
N CYS A 19 -3.04 -9.12 -19.53
CA CYS A 19 -1.66 -9.29 -19.98
C CYS A 19 -1.08 -10.67 -19.58
N GLY A 20 -1.15 -11.63 -20.50
CA GLY A 20 -0.83 -13.05 -20.24
C GLY A 20 0.66 -13.44 -20.23
N SER A 21 1.61 -12.50 -20.19
CA SER A 21 3.04 -12.83 -20.25
C SER A 21 3.89 -12.05 -19.24
N TYR A 22 4.76 -12.74 -18.50
CA TYR A 22 5.64 -12.18 -17.46
C TYR A 22 6.51 -11.02 -17.97
N ARG A 23 6.92 -11.02 -19.26
CA ARG A 23 7.69 -9.91 -19.86
C ARG A 23 6.90 -8.62 -19.93
N GLU A 24 5.63 -8.70 -20.32
CA GLU A 24 4.76 -7.53 -20.43
C GLU A 24 4.36 -6.98 -19.04
N MET A 25 4.24 -7.87 -18.04
CA MET A 25 4.06 -7.46 -16.64
C MET A 25 5.27 -6.66 -16.13
N LEU A 26 6.50 -7.09 -16.44
CA LEU A 26 7.71 -6.38 -16.05
C LEU A 26 7.83 -5.01 -16.74
N ILE A 27 7.50 -4.93 -18.03
CA ILE A 27 7.51 -3.67 -18.78
C ILE A 27 6.46 -2.70 -18.22
N THR A 28 5.24 -3.18 -17.97
CA THR A 28 4.16 -2.36 -17.41
C THR A 28 4.51 -1.85 -16.00
N CYS A 29 5.09 -2.72 -15.16
CA CYS A 29 5.55 -2.35 -13.83
C CYS A 29 6.69 -1.32 -13.88
N ALA A 30 7.65 -1.49 -14.81
CA ALA A 30 8.76 -0.55 -15.00
C ALA A 30 8.30 0.83 -15.49
N ILE A 31 7.32 0.89 -16.40
CA ILE A 31 6.70 2.13 -16.86
C ILE A 31 5.96 2.82 -15.70
N TYR A 32 5.17 2.07 -14.93
CA TYR A 32 4.42 2.60 -13.79
C TYR A 32 5.34 3.14 -12.68
N LEU A 33 6.43 2.42 -12.37
CA LEU A 33 7.41 2.84 -11.38
C LEU A 33 8.12 4.12 -11.85
N SER A 34 8.51 4.18 -13.13
CA SER A 34 9.17 5.36 -13.72
C SER A 34 8.27 6.60 -13.65
N PHE A 35 6.98 6.44 -13.97
CA PHE A 35 5.99 7.50 -13.89
C PHE A 35 5.76 7.97 -12.45
N SER A 36 5.57 7.03 -11.51
CA SER A 36 5.38 7.33 -10.08
C SER A 36 6.58 8.05 -9.48
N ARG A 37 7.80 7.70 -9.92
CA ARG A 37 9.04 8.36 -9.49
C ARG A 37 9.15 9.79 -10.01
N GLY A 38 8.65 10.06 -11.23
CA GLY A 38 8.54 11.41 -11.78
C GLY A 38 7.60 12.29 -10.96
N ILE A 39 6.43 11.77 -10.57
CA ILE A 39 5.48 12.47 -9.70
C ILE A 39 6.09 12.76 -8.32
N ALA A 40 6.77 11.78 -7.72
CA ALA A 40 7.42 11.96 -6.41
C ALA A 40 8.46 13.09 -6.43
N ARG A 41 9.20 13.26 -7.54
CA ARG A 41 10.15 14.38 -7.70
C ARG A 41 9.46 15.74 -7.65
N ILE A 42 8.25 15.86 -8.19
CA ILE A 42 7.50 17.13 -8.16
C ILE A 42 7.11 17.49 -6.72
N PHE A 43 6.71 16.49 -5.92
CA PHE A 43 6.41 16.71 -4.49
C PHE A 43 7.65 17.06 -3.66
N GLU A 44 8.82 16.49 -3.98
CA GLU A 44 10.10 16.79 -3.31
C GLU A 44 10.59 18.24 -3.49
N ILE A 45 10.14 18.95 -4.53
CA ILE A 45 10.55 20.35 -4.78
C ILE A 45 9.88 21.31 -3.77
N SER A 46 8.79 20.89 -3.15
CA SER A 46 8.08 21.74 -2.19
C SER A 46 8.88 21.92 -0.88
N PRO A 47 8.87 23.12 -0.26
CA PRO A 47 9.60 23.39 0.97
C PRO A 47 8.95 22.80 2.23
N PHE A 48 7.77 22.19 2.10
CA PHE A 48 7.05 21.51 3.17
C PHE A 48 7.42 20.04 3.22
N GLU A 49 7.12 19.37 4.34
CA GLU A 49 7.34 17.92 4.43
C GLU A 49 6.51 17.18 3.36
N PRO A 50 7.16 16.55 2.37
CA PRO A 50 6.47 15.98 1.24
C PRO A 50 5.74 14.69 1.64
N TRP A 51 4.46 14.57 1.27
CA TRP A 51 3.70 13.35 1.53
C TRP A 51 4.24 12.12 0.76
N THR A 52 4.86 12.37 -0.39
CA THR A 52 5.41 11.34 -1.30
C THR A 52 6.84 11.73 -1.70
N THR A 53 7.79 10.82 -1.45
CA THR A 53 9.19 10.93 -1.88
C THR A 53 9.56 9.74 -2.75
N ARG A 54 10.66 9.84 -3.50
CA ARG A 54 11.19 8.76 -4.35
C ARG A 54 11.55 7.53 -3.52
N ASP A 55 12.20 7.74 -2.37
CA ASP A 55 12.51 6.67 -1.41
C ASP A 55 11.24 5.94 -0.96
N LYS A 56 10.18 6.71 -0.65
CA LYS A 56 8.89 6.13 -0.23
C LYS A 56 8.23 5.33 -1.34
N VAL A 57 8.30 5.78 -2.59
CA VAL A 57 7.77 5.03 -3.74
C VAL A 57 8.54 3.71 -3.90
N GLU A 58 9.87 3.74 -3.91
CA GLU A 58 10.68 2.54 -4.07
C GLU A 58 10.43 1.55 -2.91
N ARG A 59 10.37 2.04 -1.67
CA ARG A 59 10.08 1.21 -0.48
C ARG A 59 8.72 0.51 -0.53
N ILE A 60 7.67 1.18 -1.02
CA ILE A 60 6.33 0.59 -1.12
C ILE A 60 6.27 -0.54 -2.15
N HIS A 61 7.13 -0.52 -3.17
CA HIS A 61 7.14 -1.51 -4.24
C HIS A 61 8.15 -2.64 -4.02
N ILE A 62 9.03 -2.54 -3.02
CA ILE A 62 9.91 -3.63 -2.60
C ILE A 62 9.11 -4.58 -1.71
N THR A 63 9.23 -5.88 -1.95
CA THR A 63 8.55 -6.90 -1.16
C THR A 63 9.30 -7.19 0.13
N ASP A 64 8.58 -7.33 1.24
CA ASP A 64 9.16 -7.73 2.52
C ASP A 64 9.78 -9.14 2.43
N MET A 65 11.02 -9.28 2.90
CA MET A 65 11.75 -10.54 2.89
C MET A 65 11.46 -11.36 4.16
N LYS A 66 11.24 -12.67 4.01
CA LYS A 66 11.10 -13.60 5.13
C LYS A 66 12.50 -14.05 5.59
N PHE A 67 12.86 -13.74 6.84
CA PHE A 67 14.13 -14.14 7.44
C PHE A 67 13.92 -15.18 8.56
N PRO A 68 13.85 -16.48 8.24
CA PRO A 68 13.54 -17.52 9.23
C PRO A 68 14.64 -17.78 10.26
N LYS A 69 15.87 -17.30 10.02
CA LYS A 69 17.03 -17.53 10.89
C LYS A 69 17.22 -16.42 11.94
N LEU A 70 16.48 -15.32 11.84
CA LEU A 70 16.58 -14.21 12.79
C LEU A 70 15.64 -14.45 13.97
N PRO A 71 16.03 -14.02 15.18
CA PRO A 71 15.14 -14.08 16.34
C PRO A 71 13.88 -13.26 16.07
N GLY A 72 12.73 -13.83 16.42
CA GLY A 72 11.43 -13.22 16.19
C GLY A 72 10.96 -12.38 17.36
N LEU A 73 9.87 -11.65 17.15
CA LEU A 73 9.21 -10.88 18.22
C LEU A 73 8.75 -11.77 19.40
N LYS A 74 8.42 -13.03 19.10
CA LYS A 74 7.99 -14.03 20.11
C LYS A 74 9.11 -14.39 21.09
N ASP A 75 10.37 -14.33 20.66
CA ASP A 75 11.52 -14.66 21.52
C ASP A 75 11.76 -13.57 22.58
N LEU A 76 11.25 -12.35 22.34
CA LEU A 76 11.25 -11.25 23.30
C LEU A 76 10.08 -11.32 24.31
N GLY A 77 9.25 -12.37 24.26
CA GLY A 77 8.06 -12.52 25.10
C GLY A 77 6.86 -11.68 24.63
N ILE A 78 6.93 -11.07 23.44
CA ILE A 78 5.86 -10.23 22.89
C ILE A 78 5.10 -11.03 21.82
N GLN A 79 3.78 -11.10 21.96
CA GLN A 79 2.92 -11.70 20.93
C GLN A 79 2.57 -10.64 19.87
N PRO A 80 2.83 -10.89 18.57
CA PRO A 80 2.45 -9.95 17.52
C PRO A 80 0.93 -9.85 17.42
N THR A 81 0.40 -8.64 17.53
CA THR A 81 -1.02 -8.38 17.32
C THR A 81 -1.32 -8.23 15.83
N PRO A 82 -2.35 -8.92 15.29
CA PRO A 82 -2.75 -8.77 13.89
C PRO A 82 -3.27 -7.36 13.59
N LEU A 83 -3.09 -6.90 12.35
CA LEU A 83 -3.41 -5.53 11.92
C LEU A 83 -4.92 -5.26 12.01
N GLU A 84 -5.74 -6.26 11.73
CA GLU A 84 -7.20 -6.17 11.68
C GLU A 84 -7.79 -5.71 13.02
N LEU A 85 -7.20 -6.10 14.15
CA LEU A 85 -7.66 -5.70 15.48
C LEU A 85 -7.36 -4.24 15.81
N LYS A 86 -6.34 -3.65 15.19
CA LYS A 86 -5.85 -2.30 15.50
C LYS A 86 -6.07 -1.27 14.39
N ALA A 87 -6.41 -1.69 13.18
CA ALA A 87 -6.62 -0.82 12.03
C ALA A 87 -7.73 0.21 12.27
N ILE A 88 -8.80 -0.15 12.99
CA ILE A 88 -9.92 0.76 13.26
C ILE A 88 -9.49 1.98 14.07
N GLU A 89 -8.64 1.81 15.08
CA GLU A 89 -8.23 2.87 16.00
C GLU A 89 -7.52 3.99 15.23
N VAL A 90 -6.67 3.62 14.28
CA VAL A 90 -5.92 4.55 13.43
C VAL A 90 -6.79 5.14 12.32
N LEU A 91 -7.57 4.32 11.62
CA LEU A 91 -8.31 4.75 10.43
C LEU A 91 -9.64 5.47 10.75
N ARG A 92 -10.08 5.47 12.00
CA ARG A 92 -11.35 6.10 12.41
C ARG A 92 -11.42 7.59 12.04
N ILE A 93 -10.30 8.30 12.15
CA ILE A 93 -10.18 9.73 11.84
C ILE A 93 -10.46 10.01 10.35
N HIS A 94 -10.19 9.05 9.47
CA HIS A 94 -10.37 9.19 8.03
C HIS A 94 -11.77 8.76 7.54
N ARG A 95 -12.62 8.24 8.41
CA ARG A 95 -13.98 7.81 8.04
C ARG A 95 -14.94 9.00 8.02
N ALA A 96 -15.85 9.02 7.05
CA ALA A 96 -16.94 9.98 7.04
C ALA A 96 -17.92 9.70 8.20
N TYR A 97 -18.64 10.74 8.64
CA TYR A 97 -19.54 10.68 9.81
C TYR A 97 -20.51 9.49 9.77
N ARG A 98 -21.09 9.19 8.60
CA ARG A 98 -22.02 8.06 8.40
C ARG A 98 -21.45 6.68 8.78
N TRP A 99 -20.13 6.52 8.71
CA TRP A 99 -19.40 5.26 8.89
C TRP A 99 -18.52 5.26 10.15
N LEU A 100 -18.62 6.31 10.98
CA LEU A 100 -17.79 6.47 12.18
C LEU A 100 -18.15 5.46 13.29
N THR A 101 -19.41 5.03 13.31
CA THR A 101 -19.96 4.02 14.24
C THR A 101 -20.00 2.62 13.63
N ALA A 102 -19.51 2.44 12.41
CA ALA A 102 -19.46 1.12 11.78
C ALA A 102 -18.50 0.20 12.56
N GLU A 103 -18.93 -1.04 12.76
CA GLU A 103 -18.21 -2.02 13.58
C GLU A 103 -16.99 -2.56 12.82
N ILE A 104 -16.09 -3.20 13.56
CA ILE A 104 -14.86 -3.79 12.99
C ILE A 104 -15.23 -5.02 12.15
N GLU A 105 -16.23 -5.77 12.60
CA GLU A 105 -16.65 -7.06 12.01
C GLU A 105 -17.29 -6.91 10.63
N ASP A 106 -17.85 -5.73 10.32
CA ASP A 106 -18.42 -5.42 9.00
C ASP A 106 -17.36 -5.42 7.89
N ALA A 107 -16.10 -5.16 8.23
CA ALA A 107 -14.99 -5.17 7.29
C ALA A 107 -14.41 -6.57 7.16
N LYS A 108 -14.61 -7.19 5.99
CA LYS A 108 -13.99 -8.50 5.66
C LYS A 108 -12.46 -8.39 5.73
N PRO A 109 -11.76 -9.35 6.37
CA PRO A 109 -10.31 -9.31 6.48
C PRO A 109 -9.61 -9.41 5.12
N ALA A 110 -8.41 -8.86 5.03
CA ALA A 110 -7.61 -8.91 3.81
C ALA A 110 -7.15 -10.35 3.50
N LYS A 111 -6.97 -10.65 2.20
CA LYS A 111 -6.45 -11.97 1.78
C LYS A 111 -4.97 -12.08 2.15
N THR A 112 -4.62 -13.10 2.93
CA THR A 112 -3.24 -13.38 3.32
C THR A 112 -2.51 -14.18 2.25
N VAL A 113 -1.23 -13.87 2.02
CA VAL A 113 -0.35 -14.64 1.12
C VAL A 113 0.73 -15.33 1.94
N ASN A 114 0.84 -16.65 1.79
CA ASN A 114 1.93 -17.43 2.35
C ASN A 114 2.86 -17.88 1.22
N PHE A 115 3.96 -17.15 1.03
CA PHE A 115 5.09 -17.56 0.20
C PHE A 115 5.90 -18.69 0.83
#